data_AF-A0A258SN75-F1
#
_entry.id   AF-A0A258SN75-F1
#
_cell.length_a   1.000
_cell.length_b   1.000
_cell.length_c   1.000
_cell.angle_alpha   90.00
_cell.angle_beta   90.00
_cell.angle_gamma   90.00
#
_symmetry.space_group_name_H-M   'P 1'
#
loop_
_entity.id
_entity.type
_entity.pdbx_description
1 polymer ?
#
loop_
_entity_poly.entity_id
_entity_poly.type
_entity_poly.pdbx_seq_one_letter_code
_entity_poly.pdbx_strand_id
1 'polypeptide(L)' 'TSAKDVLRALQAQNILGGLDVSAWYPELGQAILVCVTETKTVADLDLYAQQLERILSKRREAPPCAYKN' A
#
# COMPACT_ATOMS: atom_id res chain seq x y z
N THR A 1 -8.07 -4.66 3.64
CA THR A 1 -7.59 -3.91 2.45
C THR A 1 -6.93 -4.89 1.51
N SER A 2 -7.27 -4.92 0.22
CA SER A 2 -6.61 -5.81 -0.74
C SER A 2 -5.27 -5.22 -1.21
N ALA A 3 -4.34 -6.06 -1.68
CA ALA A 3 -3.08 -5.64 -2.28
C ALA A 3 -3.32 -4.67 -3.46
N LYS A 4 -4.31 -4.98 -4.31
CA LYS A 4 -4.73 -4.10 -5.42
C LYS A 4 -5.19 -2.72 -4.95
N ASP A 5 -5.95 -2.65 -3.85
CA ASP A 5 -6.41 -1.37 -3.32
C ASP A 5 -5.27 -0.52 -2.75
N VAL A 6 -4.28 -1.17 -2.11
CA VAL A 6 -3.07 -0.49 -1.62
C VAL A 6 -2.26 0.05 -2.81
N LEU A 7 -2.03 -0.75 -3.85
CA LEU A 7 -1.29 -0.34 -5.03
C LEU A 7 -1.97 0.84 -5.76
N ARG A 8 -3.29 0.81 -5.91
CA ARG A 8 -4.04 1.95 -6.49
C ARG A 8 -3.88 3.22 -5.64
N ALA A 9 -3.91 3.09 -4.31
CA ALA A 9 -3.77 4.23 -3.42
C ALA A 9 -2.34 4.83 -3.45
N LEU A 10 -1.31 4.00 -3.54
CA LEU A 10 0.08 4.44 -3.75
C LEU A 10 0.26 5.13 -5.10
N GLN A 11 -0.35 4.57 -6.16
CA GLN A 11 -0.32 5.18 -7.50
C GLN A 11 -0.93 6.58 -7.50
N ALA A 12 -2.01 6.81 -6.74
CA ALA A 12 -2.60 8.14 -6.58
C ALA A 12 -1.69 9.15 -5.86
N GLN A 13 -0.64 8.68 -5.17
CA GLN A 13 0.41 9.51 -4.57
C GLN A 13 1.66 9.61 -5.46
N ASN A 14 1.58 9.20 -6.74
CA ASN A 14 2.70 9.09 -7.67
C ASN A 14 3.81 8.12 -7.21
N ILE A 15 3.46 7.10 -6.42
CA ILE A 15 4.39 6.08 -5.95
C ILE A 15 4.11 4.76 -6.68
N LEU A 16 5.14 4.21 -7.35
CA LEU A 16 5.09 2.85 -7.86
C LEU A 16 5.16 1.86 -6.69
N GLY A 17 4.01 1.32 -6.31
CA GLY A 17 3.85 0.53 -5.09
C GLY A 17 4.49 -0.86 -5.11
N GLY A 18 4.73 -1.44 -6.28
CA GLY A 18 5.14 -2.83 -6.45
C GLY A 18 4.14 -3.63 -7.29
N LEU A 19 4.20 -4.95 -7.19
CA LEU A 19 3.38 -5.89 -7.95
C LEU A 19 2.52 -6.73 -7.02
N ASP A 20 1.22 -6.81 -7.29
CA ASP A 20 0.34 -7.77 -6.64
C ASP A 20 0.64 -9.17 -7.16
N VAL A 21 1.16 -10.04 -6.29
CA VAL A 21 1.60 -11.38 -6.66
C VAL A 21 0.56 -12.46 -6.42
N SER A 22 -0.64 -12.09 -5.94
CA SER A 22 -1.67 -13.06 -5.55
C SER A 22 -2.15 -13.95 -6.69
N ALA A 23 -1.95 -13.54 -7.95
CA ALA A 23 -2.31 -14.31 -9.13
C ALA A 23 -1.33 -15.46 -9.40
N TRP A 24 -0.05 -15.30 -9.05
CA TRP A 24 0.99 -16.31 -9.25
C TRP A 24 1.28 -17.12 -7.98
N TYR A 25 1.09 -16.52 -6.81
CA TYR A 25 1.37 -17.13 -5.50
C TYR A 25 0.16 -16.97 -4.55
N PRO A 26 -0.98 -17.64 -4.84
CA PRO A 26 -2.20 -17.50 -4.04
C PRO A 26 -2.02 -17.91 -2.56
N GLU A 27 -1.08 -18.80 -2.27
CA GLU A 27 -0.73 -19.27 -0.92
C GLU A 27 -0.17 -18.17 -0.01
N LEU A 28 0.39 -17.09 -0.59
CA LEU A 28 0.89 -15.93 0.15
C LEU A 28 -0.23 -14.94 0.53
N GLY A 29 -1.46 -15.16 0.05
CA GLY A 29 -2.59 -14.29 0.31
C GLY A 29 -2.43 -12.90 -0.34
N GLN A 30 -2.67 -11.84 0.43
CA GLN A 30 -2.56 -10.46 -0.04
C GLN A 30 -1.12 -9.97 0.10
N ALA A 31 -0.29 -10.26 -0.90
CA ALA A 31 1.13 -9.94 -0.90
C ALA A 31 1.51 -8.99 -2.05
N ILE A 32 2.44 -8.07 -1.78
CA ILE A 32 3.02 -7.15 -2.76
C ILE A 32 4.52 -7.40 -2.84
N LEU A 33 5.04 -7.63 -4.05
CA LEU A 33 6.47 -7.66 -4.33
C LEU A 33 6.95 -6.24 -4.61
N VAL A 34 7.93 -5.78 -3.84
CA VAL A 34 8.54 -4.45 -3.99
C VAL A 34 9.98 -4.61 -4.46
N CYS A 35 10.36 -3.84 -5.48
CA CYS A 35 11.74 -3.76 -5.95
C CYS A 35 12.33 -2.41 -5.55
N VAL A 36 13.44 -2.43 -4.83
CA VAL A 36 14.21 -1.24 -4.46
C VAL A 36 15.57 -1.35 -5.14
N THR A 37 15.91 -0.37 -5.96
CA THR A 37 17.20 -0.31 -6.66
C THR A 37 18.11 0.71 -6.01
N GLU A 38 19.40 0.69 -6.37
CA GLU A 38 20.44 1.56 -5.85
C GLU A 38 20.17 3.05 -6.11
N THR A 39 19.32 3.38 -7.09
CA THR A 39 18.93 4.76 -7.42
C THR A 39 17.91 5.34 -6.42
N LYS A 40 17.37 4.55 -5.50
CA LYS A 40 16.43 5.03 -4.48
C LYS A 40 17.19 5.63 -3.30
N THR A 41 16.84 6.85 -2.94
CA THR A 41 17.41 7.51 -1.76
C THR A 41 16.68 7.06 -0.50
N VAL A 42 17.30 7.27 0.67
CA VAL A 42 16.65 7.02 1.96
C VAL A 42 15.34 7.81 2.08
N ALA A 43 15.33 9.06 1.62
CA ALA A 43 14.13 9.91 1.64
C ALA A 43 12.98 9.34 0.76
N ASP A 44 13.30 8.71 -0.37
CA ASP A 44 12.29 8.04 -1.21
C ASP A 44 11.67 6.84 -0.47
N LEU A 45 12.50 6.08 0.25
CA LEU A 45 12.05 4.93 1.03
C LEU A 45 11.21 5.36 2.24
N ASP A 46 11.61 6.43 2.91
CA ASP A 46 10.85 7.00 4.02
C ASP A 46 9.48 7.51 3.53
N LEU A 47 9.43 8.18 2.38
CA LEU A 47 8.18 8.62 1.77
C LEU A 47 7.29 7.43 1.41
N TYR A 48 7.86 6.38 0.81
CA TYR A 48 7.15 5.15 0.48
C TYR A 48 6.53 4.51 1.73
N ALA A 49 7.33 4.33 2.79
CA ALA A 49 6.89 3.72 4.04
C ALA A 49 5.77 4.54 4.71
N GLN A 50 5.93 5.86 4.78
CA GLN A 50 4.93 6.76 5.37
C GLN A 50 3.60 6.71 4.62
N GLN A 51 3.62 6.73 3.28
CA GLN A 51 2.38 6.64 2.49
C GLN A 51 1.74 5.26 2.62
N LEU A 52 2.52 4.19 2.62
CA LEU A 52 2.03 2.84 2.83
C LEU A 52 1.35 2.70 4.20
N GLU A 53 1.99 3.16 5.27
CA GLU A 53 1.42 3.17 6.62
C GLU A 53 0.09 3.94 6.66
N ARG A 54 0.07 5.16 6.11
CA ARG A 54 -1.14 5.99 6.04
C ARG A 54 -2.30 5.29 5.33
N ILE A 55 -2.02 4.59 4.22
CA ILE A 55 -3.04 3.86 3.43
C ILE A 55 -3.59 2.67 4.23
N LEU A 56 -2.71 1.92 4.91
CA LEU A 56 -3.11 0.77 5.72
C LEU A 56 -3.90 1.20 6.97
N SER A 57 -3.51 2.29 7.62
CA SER A 57 -4.15 2.81 8.82
C SER A 57 -5.51 3.46 8.54
N LYS A 58 -5.64 4.26 7.48
CA LYS A 58 -6.93 4.91 7.12
C LYS A 58 -8.06 3.95 6.77
N ARG A 59 -7.73 2.73 6.34
CA ARG A 59 -8.73 1.68 6.04
C ARG A 59 -9.17 0.91 7.30
N ARG A 60 -8.47 1.11 8.42
CA ARG A 60 -8.75 0.46 9.70
C ARG A 60 -9.81 1.23 10.51
N GLU A 61 -9.99 2.51 10.23
CA GLU A 61 -10.98 3.37 10.87
C GLU A 61 -12.18 3.57 9.92
N ALA A 62 -13.36 3.11 10.35
CA ALA A 62 -14.59 3.52 9.71
C ALA A 62 -14.73 5.06 9.83
N PRO A 63 -15.27 5.75 8.81
CA PRO A 63 -15.49 7.18 8.92
C PRO A 63 -16.39 7.48 10.13
N PRO A 64 -16.11 8.53 10.92
CA PRO A 64 -16.83 8.83 12.16
C PRO A 64 -18.33 9.10 11.95
N CYS A 65 -18.78 9.29 10.69
CA CYS A 65 -20.20 9.40 10.34
C CYS A 65 -20.95 8.06 10.27
N ALA A 66 -20.28 6.91 10.37
CA ALA A 66 -20.92 5.59 10.39
C ALA A 66 -21.47 5.20 11.78
N TYR A 67 -21.13 5.97 12.83
CA TYR A 67 -21.63 5.80 14.20
C TYR A 67 -22.69 6.87 14.50
N LYS A 68 -23.80 6.87 13.78
CA LYS A 68 -25.01 7.60 14.21
C LYS A 68 -26.08 6.57 14.56
N ASN A 69 -26.46 6.56 15.84
CA ASN A 69 -27.63 5.87 16.38
C ASN A 69 -28.91 6.34 15.68
#